data_AF-A0A2H3ASD8-F1
#
_entry.id   AF-A0A2H3ASD8-F1
#
_cell.length_a   1.000
_cell.length_b   1.000
_cell.length_c   1.000
_cell.angle_alpha   90.00
_cell.angle_beta   90.00
_cell.angle_gamma   90.00
#
_symmetry.space_group_name_H-M   'P 1'
#
loop_
_entity.id
_entity.type
_entity.pdbx_description
1 polymer ?
#
loop_
_entity_poly.entity_id
_entity_poly.type
_entity_poly.pdbx_seq_one_letter_code
_entity_poly.pdbx_strand_id
1 'polypeptide(L)'
;LYLRRPPADYLEYRLDRLLKRKAEQGVKIYVIVYKEVTQTMAMGSWHTKHTLDDLHPNINCLRHPDHIGSKDSVQFWSHHEKVVVVDNHFACIGGLDLCFGQWDTHSHPLADVHPTDFSRTLFPGQDYNNARIMDFKDVGWYASNTLSILEGARMPWHDVHMSLTGPMVLDIVQHFVERWNEIRGNDFPTD
;
A
#
# COMPACT_ATOMS: atom_id res chain seq x y z
N LEU A 1 6.89 0.18 -3.27
CA LEU A 1 6.47 -0.32 -4.61
C LEU A 1 6.57 0.76 -5.69
N TYR A 2 6.53 0.37 -6.96
CA TYR A 2 6.47 1.28 -8.12
C TYR A 2 5.11 1.19 -8.82
N LEU A 3 4.52 2.35 -9.15
CA LEU A 3 3.22 2.46 -9.82
C LEU A 3 3.30 2.29 -11.35
N ARG A 4 4.50 2.42 -11.92
CA ARG A 4 4.79 2.18 -13.35
C ARG A 4 6.01 1.28 -13.48
N ARG A 5 6.05 0.46 -14.53
CA ARG A 5 7.09 -0.55 -14.80
C ARG A 5 7.59 -0.47 -16.24
N PRO A 6 8.86 -0.83 -16.52
CA PRO A 6 9.87 -1.24 -15.54
C PRO A 6 10.35 -0.06 -14.67
N PRO A 7 10.73 -0.26 -13.39
CA PRO A 7 11.12 0.82 -12.49
C PRO A 7 12.28 1.68 -12.99
N ALA A 8 13.19 1.13 -13.78
CA ALA A 8 14.35 1.85 -14.32
C ALA A 8 13.94 3.07 -15.18
N ASP A 9 12.81 2.97 -15.89
CA ASP A 9 12.29 4.05 -16.75
C ASP A 9 11.37 5.03 -15.99
N TYR A 10 10.94 4.67 -14.77
CA TYR A 10 9.90 5.37 -14.01
C TYR A 10 10.26 5.53 -12.54
N LEU A 11 11.51 5.89 -12.26
CA LEU A 11 12.06 6.01 -10.91
C LEU A 11 11.26 6.98 -10.01
N GLU A 12 10.65 8.00 -10.61
CA GLU A 12 9.82 9.01 -9.95
C GLU A 12 8.39 8.54 -9.64
N TYR A 13 7.98 7.39 -10.16
CA TYR A 13 6.68 6.75 -9.89
C TYR A 13 6.76 5.69 -8.78
N ARG A 14 7.87 5.66 -8.02
CA ARG A 14 7.88 5.00 -6.71
C ARG A 14 6.94 5.76 -5.79
N LEU A 15 6.06 5.04 -5.09
CA LEU A 15 4.93 5.64 -4.37
C LEU A 15 5.37 6.73 -3.38
N ASP A 16 6.38 6.44 -2.55
CA ASP A 16 6.98 7.38 -1.60
C ASP A 16 7.51 8.66 -2.26
N ARG A 17 8.23 8.52 -3.39
CA ARG A 17 8.77 9.66 -4.15
C ARG A 17 7.67 10.51 -4.76
N LEU A 18 6.64 9.87 -5.30
CA LEU A 18 5.47 10.55 -5.86
C LEU A 18 4.75 11.36 -4.78
N LEU A 19 4.46 10.73 -3.63
CA LEU A 19 3.77 11.39 -2.52
C LEU A 19 4.60 12.55 -1.95
N LYS A 20 5.91 12.35 -1.71
CA LYS A 20 6.81 13.42 -1.26
C LYS A 20 6.82 14.61 -2.21
N ARG A 21 6.96 14.36 -3.52
CA ARG A 21 6.92 15.42 -4.53
C ARG A 21 5.59 16.18 -4.56
N LYS A 22 4.46 15.49 -4.35
CA LYS A 22 3.15 16.14 -4.26
C LYS A 22 3.00 16.94 -2.97
N ALA A 23 3.52 16.43 -1.86
CA ALA A 23 3.55 17.12 -0.58
C ALA A 23 4.37 18.43 -0.64
N GLU A 24 5.52 18.40 -1.32
CA GLU A 24 6.39 19.58 -1.60
C GLU A 24 5.69 20.61 -2.50
N GLN A 25 4.74 20.18 -3.34
CA GLN A 25 3.88 21.06 -4.14
C GLN A 25 2.68 21.62 -3.34
N GLY A 26 2.59 21.34 -2.04
CA GLY A 26 1.53 21.83 -1.15
C GLY A 26 0.32 20.91 -1.03
N VAL A 27 0.32 19.72 -1.65
CA VAL A 27 -0.77 18.75 -1.51
C VAL A 27 -0.76 18.17 -0.09
N LYS A 28 -1.92 18.16 0.57
CA LYS A 28 -2.12 17.46 1.85
C LYS A 28 -2.51 16.01 1.59
N ILE A 29 -1.80 15.09 2.21
CA ILE A 29 -1.94 13.65 1.97
C ILE A 29 -2.29 12.99 3.29
N TYR A 30 -3.41 12.29 3.29
CA TYR A 30 -3.95 11.59 4.46
C TYR A 30 -4.06 10.11 4.12
N VAL A 31 -3.48 9.25 4.96
CA VAL A 31 -3.42 7.81 4.73
C VAL A 31 -3.92 7.08 5.96
N ILE A 32 -4.84 6.13 5.78
CA ILE A 32 -5.25 5.19 6.83
C ILE A 32 -4.77 3.81 6.39
N VAL A 33 -4.03 3.12 7.25
CA VAL A 33 -3.67 1.71 7.03
C VAL A 33 -4.20 0.85 8.17
N TYR A 34 -4.56 -0.40 7.86
CA TYR A 34 -4.94 -1.34 8.90
C TYR A 34 -3.76 -1.64 9.82
N LYS A 35 -3.99 -1.59 11.13
CA LYS A 35 -3.03 -1.97 12.17
C LYS A 35 -3.18 -3.46 12.43
N GLU A 36 -2.21 -4.22 11.97
CA GLU A 36 -2.17 -5.66 12.09
C GLU A 36 -1.88 -6.14 13.52
N VAL A 37 -2.31 -7.36 13.81
CA VAL A 37 -1.79 -8.14 14.93
C VAL A 37 -0.44 -8.72 14.49
N THR A 38 0.66 -8.07 14.90
CA THR A 38 2.01 -8.34 14.39
C THR A 38 2.50 -9.77 14.62
N GLN A 39 1.90 -10.52 15.56
CA GLN A 39 2.22 -11.91 15.82
C GLN A 39 1.73 -12.86 14.72
N THR A 40 0.69 -12.48 13.98
CA THR A 40 0.03 -13.36 13.00
C THR A 40 0.10 -12.83 11.57
N MET A 41 0.47 -11.57 11.36
CA MET A 41 0.45 -10.93 10.04
C MET A 41 1.71 -10.09 9.79
N ALA A 42 2.26 -10.20 8.57
CA ALA A 42 3.49 -9.52 8.15
C ALA A 42 3.21 -8.35 7.19
N MET A 43 2.27 -7.47 7.53
CA MET A 43 1.93 -6.31 6.67
C MET A 43 2.86 -5.11 6.85
N GLY A 44 3.49 -4.98 8.03
CA GLY A 44 4.44 -3.91 8.30
C GLY A 44 3.80 -2.52 8.37
N SER A 45 2.57 -2.40 8.88
CA SER A 45 1.90 -1.10 8.95
C SER A 45 2.69 -0.09 9.77
N TRP A 46 3.43 -0.56 10.79
CA TRP A 46 4.31 0.29 11.59
C TRP A 46 5.39 0.94 10.72
N HIS A 47 6.06 0.16 9.87
CA HIS A 47 7.04 0.68 8.92
C HIS A 47 6.39 1.66 7.94
N THR A 48 5.23 1.31 7.39
CA THR A 48 4.48 2.17 6.46
C THR A 48 4.15 3.52 7.08
N LYS A 49 3.61 3.56 8.30
CA LYS A 49 3.27 4.82 8.99
C LYS A 49 4.49 5.72 9.14
N HIS A 50 5.53 5.23 9.79
CA HIS A 50 6.71 6.06 10.09
C HIS A 50 7.42 6.49 8.81
N THR A 51 7.55 5.58 7.83
CA THR A 51 8.14 5.93 6.55
C THR A 51 7.35 7.03 5.84
N LEU A 52 6.01 7.01 5.86
CA LEU A 52 5.19 8.04 5.22
C LEU A 52 5.21 9.37 5.98
N ASP A 53 5.09 9.33 7.31
CA ASP A 53 5.13 10.54 8.15
C ASP A 53 6.48 11.26 8.02
N ASP A 54 7.59 10.51 7.93
CA ASP A 54 8.94 11.07 7.80
C ASP A 54 9.23 11.71 6.44
N LEU A 55 8.37 11.49 5.41
CA LEU A 55 8.61 12.05 4.08
C LEU A 55 8.42 13.58 4.02
N HIS A 56 7.38 14.09 4.67
CA HIS A 56 6.99 15.52 4.62
C HIS A 56 5.88 15.85 5.63
N PRO A 57 5.85 17.05 6.25
CA PRO A 57 4.79 17.45 7.20
C PRO A 57 3.36 17.52 6.63
N ASN A 58 3.20 17.49 5.30
CA ASN A 58 1.89 17.43 4.66
C ASN A 58 1.37 15.99 4.48
N ILE A 59 2.16 14.98 4.86
CA ILE A 59 1.79 13.57 4.80
C ILE A 59 1.49 13.10 6.22
N ASN A 60 0.30 12.58 6.44
CA ASN A 60 -0.14 12.08 7.75
C ASN A 60 -0.70 10.67 7.58
N CYS A 61 -0.14 9.71 8.30
CA CYS A 61 -0.57 8.31 8.28
C CYS A 61 -1.12 7.85 9.63
N LEU A 62 -2.36 7.36 9.65
CA LEU A 62 -2.98 6.73 10.82
C LEU A 62 -2.99 5.21 10.67
N ARG A 63 -2.99 4.52 11.82
CA ARG A 63 -3.12 3.06 11.88
C ARG A 63 -4.27 2.71 12.82
N HIS A 64 -5.15 1.80 12.41
CA HIS A 64 -6.29 1.36 13.23
C HIS A 64 -6.67 -0.10 12.88
N PRO A 65 -7.19 -0.91 13.83
CA PRO A 65 -7.51 -0.62 15.23
C PRO A 65 -6.35 -0.80 16.20
N ASP A 66 -6.45 -0.14 17.35
CA ASP A 66 -5.60 -0.40 18.49
C ASP A 66 -6.05 -1.67 19.22
N HIS A 67 -5.14 -2.65 19.27
CA HIS A 67 -5.38 -3.96 19.90
C HIS A 67 -5.02 -3.98 21.39
N ILE A 68 -4.35 -2.95 21.90
CA ILE A 68 -3.92 -2.86 23.30
C ILE A 68 -4.94 -2.01 24.07
N GLY A 69 -5.60 -2.63 25.05
CA GLY A 69 -6.54 -1.92 25.94
C GLY A 69 -8.02 -1.99 25.55
N SER A 70 -8.39 -2.70 24.47
CA SER A 70 -9.79 -3.05 24.24
C SER A 70 -10.26 -4.00 25.35
N LYS A 71 -11.23 -3.56 26.16
CA LYS A 71 -11.76 -4.31 27.31
C LYS A 71 -12.30 -5.70 26.95
N ASP A 72 -12.57 -5.93 25.67
CA ASP A 72 -12.96 -7.20 25.10
C ASP A 72 -12.08 -7.48 23.88
N SER A 73 -11.40 -8.64 23.89
CA SER A 73 -10.85 -9.40 22.75
C SER A 73 -10.08 -8.64 21.64
N VAL A 74 -8.93 -9.19 21.24
CA VAL A 74 -8.25 -8.85 19.96
C VAL A 74 -9.30 -8.68 18.86
N GLN A 75 -9.30 -7.51 18.19
CA GLN A 75 -10.24 -7.25 17.10
C GLN A 75 -9.88 -8.16 15.92
N PHE A 76 -10.73 -9.15 15.63
CA PHE A 76 -10.52 -10.12 14.56
C PHE A 76 -10.82 -9.55 13.16
N TRP A 77 -11.46 -8.38 13.09
CA TRP A 77 -11.84 -7.73 11.83
C TRP A 77 -10.73 -6.79 11.34
N SER A 78 -10.75 -6.50 10.04
CA SER A 78 -9.81 -5.58 9.40
C SER A 78 -10.53 -4.46 8.66
N HIS A 79 -9.82 -3.33 8.53
CA HIS A 79 -10.14 -2.35 7.50
C HIS A 79 -9.61 -2.90 6.19
N HIS A 80 -10.51 -3.31 5.31
CA HIS A 80 -10.17 -4.06 4.10
C HIS A 80 -10.51 -3.29 2.81
N GLU A 81 -11.02 -2.08 2.93
CA GLU A 81 -11.23 -1.17 1.82
C GLU A 81 -9.90 -0.74 1.18
N LYS A 82 -9.89 -0.66 -0.16
CA LYS A 82 -8.79 -0.06 -0.91
C LYS A 82 -9.33 1.13 -1.66
N VAL A 83 -9.00 2.32 -1.18
CA VAL A 83 -9.57 3.57 -1.65
C VAL A 83 -8.47 4.61 -1.83
N VAL A 84 -8.49 5.30 -2.96
CA VAL A 84 -7.72 6.54 -3.17
C VAL A 84 -8.69 7.59 -3.68
N VAL A 85 -8.70 8.78 -3.09
CA VAL A 85 -9.41 9.93 -3.68
C VAL A 85 -8.51 11.14 -3.76
N VAL A 86 -8.63 11.85 -4.87
CA VAL A 86 -7.83 13.03 -5.23
C VAL A 86 -8.76 14.20 -5.47
N ASP A 87 -8.52 15.29 -4.73
CA ASP A 87 -9.18 16.58 -4.83
C ASP A 87 -10.71 16.55 -4.74
N ASN A 88 -11.32 15.49 -4.20
CA ASN A 88 -12.77 15.22 -4.23
C ASN A 88 -13.37 15.10 -5.65
N HIS A 89 -12.54 14.93 -6.68
CA HIS A 89 -12.96 14.86 -8.08
C HIS A 89 -12.76 13.48 -8.69
N PHE A 90 -11.74 12.75 -8.22
CA PHE A 90 -11.40 11.41 -8.69
C PHE A 90 -11.33 10.46 -7.51
N ALA A 91 -11.93 9.27 -7.64
CA ALA A 91 -11.73 8.18 -6.71
C ALA A 91 -11.38 6.88 -7.44
N CYS A 92 -10.60 6.03 -6.78
CA CYS A 92 -10.35 4.66 -7.19
C CYS A 92 -10.74 3.73 -6.05
N ILE A 93 -11.53 2.69 -6.35
CA ILE A 93 -11.93 1.64 -5.41
C ILE A 93 -11.87 0.26 -6.07
N GLY A 94 -11.55 -0.79 -5.31
CA GLY A 94 -11.52 -2.16 -5.83
C GLY A 94 -10.76 -3.13 -4.94
N GLY A 95 -10.24 -4.21 -5.54
CA GLY A 95 -9.46 -5.23 -4.82
C GLY A 95 -7.97 -4.90 -4.67
N LEU A 96 -7.43 -4.03 -5.53
CA LEU A 96 -6.01 -3.70 -5.51
C LEU A 96 -5.60 -2.78 -4.34
N ASP A 97 -4.77 -3.27 -3.41
CA ASP A 97 -3.99 -2.44 -2.50
C ASP A 97 -2.74 -1.88 -3.20
N LEU A 98 -2.28 -0.73 -2.70
CA LEU A 98 -0.94 -0.25 -2.97
C LEU A 98 0.08 -1.02 -2.11
N CYS A 99 0.29 -2.30 -2.39
CA CYS A 99 1.30 -3.14 -1.72
C CYS A 99 2.09 -4.02 -2.72
N PHE A 100 3.02 -4.85 -2.20
CA PHE A 100 3.83 -5.73 -3.03
C PHE A 100 3.03 -6.91 -3.59
N GLY A 101 3.43 -7.38 -4.77
CA GLY A 101 2.89 -8.59 -5.42
C GLY A 101 1.59 -8.41 -6.19
N GLN A 102 0.97 -7.23 -6.13
CA GLN A 102 -0.32 -6.96 -6.78
C GLN A 102 -0.22 -6.39 -8.19
N TRP A 103 0.89 -5.72 -8.52
CA TRP A 103 1.09 -5.23 -9.89
C TRP A 103 1.18 -6.43 -10.83
N ASP A 104 0.43 -6.43 -11.92
CA ASP A 104 0.48 -7.48 -12.93
C ASP A 104 -0.01 -6.94 -14.29
N THR A 105 0.07 -7.77 -15.33
CA THR A 105 -0.48 -7.50 -16.66
C THR A 105 -1.33 -8.66 -17.13
N HIS A 106 -2.10 -8.48 -18.21
CA HIS A 106 -2.94 -9.52 -18.80
C HIS A 106 -2.18 -10.81 -19.20
N SER A 107 -0.86 -10.74 -19.39
CA SER A 107 -0.05 -11.92 -19.71
C SER A 107 0.33 -12.76 -18.49
N HIS A 108 0.11 -12.25 -17.27
CA HIS A 108 0.40 -12.93 -16.01
C HIS A 108 1.77 -13.64 -16.00
N PRO A 109 2.89 -12.92 -16.25
CA PRO A 109 4.20 -13.54 -16.38
C PRO A 109 4.60 -14.25 -15.09
N LEU A 110 5.04 -15.49 -15.23
CA LEU A 110 5.51 -16.35 -14.15
C LEU A 110 6.96 -16.07 -13.76
N ALA A 111 7.77 -15.58 -14.70
CA ALA A 111 9.19 -15.33 -14.53
C ALA A 111 9.55 -13.91 -14.96
N ASP A 112 10.56 -13.33 -14.30
CA ASP A 112 11.08 -11.98 -14.54
C ASP A 112 12.60 -11.98 -14.37
N VAL A 113 13.29 -12.61 -15.33
CA VAL A 113 14.73 -12.83 -15.28
C VAL A 113 15.38 -12.18 -16.50
N HIS A 114 16.27 -11.23 -16.26
CA HIS A 114 16.95 -10.47 -17.31
C HIS A 114 18.47 -10.46 -17.04
N PRO A 115 19.19 -11.55 -17.33
CA PRO A 115 20.59 -11.73 -16.90
C PRO A 115 21.56 -10.75 -17.57
N THR A 116 21.19 -10.21 -18.72
CA THR A 116 22.01 -9.25 -19.49
C THR A 116 21.56 -7.81 -19.33
N ASP A 117 20.39 -7.56 -18.73
CA ASP A 117 19.78 -6.22 -18.65
C ASP A 117 18.75 -6.11 -17.52
N PHE A 118 19.23 -5.84 -16.31
CA PHE A 118 18.39 -5.65 -15.12
C PHE A 118 17.45 -4.45 -15.20
N SER A 119 17.63 -3.52 -16.16
CA SER A 119 16.70 -2.39 -16.31
C SER A 119 15.29 -2.84 -16.70
N ARG A 120 15.17 -4.04 -17.29
CA ARG A 120 13.91 -4.63 -17.74
C ARG A 120 13.08 -5.27 -16.63
N THR A 121 13.64 -5.45 -15.44
CA THR A 121 12.98 -6.08 -14.29
C THR A 121 11.64 -5.41 -14.02
N LEU A 122 10.57 -6.20 -14.10
CA LEU A 122 9.22 -5.74 -13.83
C LEU A 122 8.87 -5.82 -12.36
N PHE A 123 9.40 -6.77 -11.60
CA PHE A 123 9.06 -7.06 -10.20
C PHE A 123 10.33 -7.02 -9.32
N PRO A 124 10.81 -5.85 -8.89
CA PRO A 124 12.03 -5.73 -8.12
C PRO A 124 11.82 -6.16 -6.65
N GLY A 125 12.84 -6.79 -6.07
CA GLY A 125 12.88 -7.12 -4.64
C GLY A 125 11.69 -7.98 -4.22
N GLN A 126 11.04 -7.61 -3.11
CA GLN A 126 9.89 -8.34 -2.58
C GLN A 126 8.67 -8.35 -3.49
N ASP A 127 8.64 -7.54 -4.56
CA ASP A 127 7.50 -7.53 -5.49
C ASP A 127 7.44 -8.79 -6.38
N TYR A 128 8.57 -9.48 -6.55
CA TYR A 128 8.60 -10.84 -7.08
C TYR A 128 8.31 -11.83 -5.96
N ASN A 129 7.04 -12.19 -5.80
CA ASN A 129 6.58 -13.00 -4.68
C ASN A 129 5.75 -14.21 -5.12
N ASN A 130 5.75 -15.26 -4.28
CA ASN A 130 4.81 -16.36 -4.37
C ASN A 130 4.37 -16.79 -2.96
N ALA A 131 3.23 -16.27 -2.51
CA ALA A 131 2.69 -16.49 -1.18
C ALA A 131 2.35 -17.96 -0.86
N ARG A 132 2.31 -18.86 -1.87
CA ARG A 132 2.14 -20.31 -1.65
C ARG A 132 3.45 -21.01 -1.28
N ILE A 133 4.58 -20.42 -1.65
CA ILE A 133 5.91 -20.93 -1.34
C ILE A 133 6.43 -20.25 -0.08
N MET A 134 6.34 -18.93 -0.04
CA MET A 134 6.79 -18.13 1.10
C MET A 134 5.99 -16.83 1.17
N ASP A 135 5.48 -16.51 2.35
CA ASP A 135 4.87 -15.21 2.60
C ASP A 135 5.92 -14.10 2.76
N PHE A 136 5.49 -12.84 2.68
CA PHE A 136 6.36 -11.68 2.88
C PHE A 136 7.06 -11.71 4.24
N LYS A 137 8.33 -11.31 4.25
CA LYS A 137 9.14 -11.22 5.47
C LYS A 137 9.96 -9.96 5.45
N ASP A 138 10.19 -9.39 6.62
CA ASP A 138 11.11 -8.27 6.81
C ASP A 138 10.85 -7.12 5.81
N VAL A 139 9.57 -6.75 5.62
CA VAL A 139 9.09 -5.88 4.52
C VAL A 139 9.76 -4.50 4.45
N GLY A 140 10.39 -4.03 5.54
CA GLY A 140 11.23 -2.83 5.53
C GLY A 140 12.49 -2.98 4.67
N TRP A 141 12.97 -4.20 4.46
CA TRP A 141 14.06 -4.55 3.54
C TRP A 141 13.50 -4.89 2.16
N TYR A 142 12.76 -3.95 1.57
CA TYR A 142 11.97 -4.15 0.35
C TYR A 142 12.78 -4.59 -0.89
N ALA A 143 14.08 -4.29 -0.93
CA ALA A 143 14.96 -4.68 -2.04
C ALA A 143 15.46 -6.12 -1.92
N SER A 144 15.40 -6.72 -0.72
CA SER A 144 15.68 -8.13 -0.51
C SER A 144 14.59 -8.96 -1.18
N ASN A 145 14.96 -10.02 -1.88
CA ASN A 145 14.01 -11.01 -2.36
C ASN A 145 14.35 -12.36 -1.75
N THR A 146 13.41 -12.94 -1.02
CA THR A 146 13.60 -14.26 -0.41
C THR A 146 13.32 -15.39 -1.40
N LEU A 147 12.54 -15.14 -2.46
CA LEU A 147 12.28 -16.10 -3.53
C LEU A 147 13.36 -15.98 -4.60
N SER A 148 14.05 -17.08 -4.90
CA SER A 148 15.03 -17.12 -5.99
C SER A 148 14.32 -16.96 -7.33
N ILE A 149 14.59 -15.85 -8.04
CA ILE A 149 14.05 -15.60 -9.39
C ILE A 149 14.52 -16.64 -10.42
N LEU A 150 15.62 -17.34 -10.14
CA LEU A 150 16.18 -18.37 -11.02
C LEU A 150 15.51 -19.73 -10.84
N GLU A 151 14.89 -19.98 -9.68
CA GLU A 151 14.41 -21.30 -9.29
C GLU A 151 12.88 -21.34 -9.11
N GLY A 152 12.26 -20.22 -8.73
CA GLY A 152 10.84 -20.15 -8.42
C GLY A 152 10.10 -19.18 -9.32
N ALA A 153 8.92 -19.57 -9.79
CA ALA A 153 7.97 -18.67 -10.44
C ALA A 153 7.27 -17.78 -9.40
N ARG A 154 7.06 -16.50 -9.74
CA ARG A 154 6.14 -15.66 -8.98
C ARG A 154 4.70 -16.17 -9.12
N MET A 155 3.84 -15.83 -8.17
CA MET A 155 2.41 -16.08 -8.25
C MET A 155 1.74 -14.91 -8.97
N PRO A 156 1.07 -15.13 -10.11
CA PRO A 156 0.26 -14.10 -10.76
C PRO A 156 -0.83 -13.53 -9.85
N TRP A 157 -1.13 -12.25 -10.08
CA TRP A 157 -2.20 -11.54 -9.40
C TRP A 157 -3.24 -11.13 -10.43
N HIS A 158 -4.48 -11.56 -10.23
CA HIS A 158 -5.61 -11.18 -11.05
C HIS A 158 -6.61 -10.45 -10.18
N ASP A 159 -7.00 -9.24 -10.57
CA ASP A 159 -7.84 -8.37 -9.77
C ASP A 159 -8.57 -7.34 -10.64
N VAL A 160 -9.54 -6.65 -10.03
CA VAL A 160 -10.33 -5.60 -10.66
C VAL A 160 -10.33 -4.36 -9.77
N HIS A 161 -10.22 -3.20 -10.41
CA HIS A 161 -10.30 -1.90 -9.74
C HIS A 161 -11.02 -0.92 -10.66
N MET A 162 -11.73 0.05 -10.08
CA MET A 162 -12.54 1.01 -10.81
C MET A 162 -12.09 2.43 -10.49
N SER A 163 -12.10 3.28 -11.50
CA SER A 163 -11.95 4.73 -11.36
C SER A 163 -13.32 5.40 -11.52
N LEU A 164 -13.58 6.37 -10.65
CA LEU A 164 -14.87 7.04 -10.51
C LEU A 164 -14.64 8.55 -10.61
N THR A 165 -15.56 9.22 -11.32
CA THR A 165 -15.58 10.67 -11.51
C THR A 165 -17.01 11.18 -11.45
N GLY A 166 -17.21 12.37 -10.91
CA GLY A 166 -18.54 12.98 -10.78
C GLY A 166 -19.07 12.92 -9.35
N PRO A 167 -20.36 13.22 -9.13
CA PRO A 167 -20.91 13.43 -7.79
C PRO A 167 -20.72 12.25 -6.82
N MET A 168 -20.68 11.01 -7.31
CA MET A 168 -20.48 9.82 -6.48
C MET A 168 -19.14 9.80 -5.74
N VAL A 169 -18.14 10.57 -6.20
CA VAL A 169 -16.85 10.68 -5.51
C VAL A 169 -17.05 11.27 -4.12
N LEU A 170 -18.05 12.14 -3.92
CA LEU A 170 -18.32 12.76 -2.62
C LEU A 170 -18.75 11.75 -1.56
N ASP A 171 -19.44 10.67 -1.94
CA ASP A 171 -19.81 9.60 -0.99
C ASP A 171 -18.56 8.87 -0.48
N ILE A 172 -17.56 8.68 -1.35
CA ILE A 172 -16.28 8.06 -1.01
C ILE A 172 -15.42 9.00 -0.16
N VAL A 173 -15.44 10.30 -0.47
CA VAL A 173 -14.81 11.34 0.36
C VAL A 173 -15.42 11.32 1.77
N GLN A 174 -16.75 11.31 1.87
CA GLN A 174 -17.46 11.28 3.14
C GLN A 174 -17.05 10.06 3.95
N HIS A 175 -17.06 8.86 3.35
CA HIS A 175 -16.60 7.64 3.99
C HIS A 175 -15.17 7.78 4.57
N PHE A 176 -14.23 8.28 3.77
CA PHE A 176 -12.84 8.47 4.22
C PHE A 176 -12.75 9.50 5.35
N VAL A 177 -13.44 10.64 5.23
CA VAL A 177 -13.40 11.73 6.21
C VAL A 177 -14.02 11.32 7.55
N GLU A 178 -15.15 10.61 7.52
CA GLU A 178 -15.79 10.09 8.74
C GLU A 178 -14.85 9.13 9.47
N ARG A 179 -14.26 8.17 8.74
CA ARG A 179 -13.27 7.23 9.31
C ARG A 179 -12.06 7.97 9.87
N TRP A 180 -11.51 8.93 9.12
CA TRP A 180 -10.35 9.71 9.55
C TRP A 180 -10.63 10.44 10.87
N ASN A 181 -11.78 11.11 10.96
CA ASN A 181 -12.16 11.88 12.15
C ASN A 181 -12.44 10.98 13.35
N GLU A 182 -13.05 9.80 13.13
CA GLU A 182 -13.28 8.80 14.19
C GLU A 182 -11.96 8.28 14.78
N ILE A 183 -11.04 7.83 13.93
CA ILE A 183 -9.73 7.33 14.37
C ILE A 183 -8.95 8.44 15.09
N ARG A 184 -8.87 9.64 14.48
CA ARG A 184 -8.15 10.77 15.09
C ARG A 184 -8.77 11.21 16.42
N GLY A 185 -10.10 11.18 16.53
CA GLY A 185 -10.81 11.51 17.77
C GLY A 185 -10.52 10.52 18.90
N ASN A 186 -10.29 9.25 18.57
CA ASN A 186 -9.87 8.24 19.55
C ASN A 186 -8.41 8.41 19.99
N ASP A 187 -7.53 8.93 19.12
CA ASP A 187 -6.11 9.19 19.44
C ASP A 187 -5.91 10.40 20.37
N PHE A 188 -6.89 11.30 20.45
CA PHE A 188 -6.88 12.48 21.33
C PHE A 188 -8.20 12.60 22.08
N PRO A 189 -8.30 12.07 23.32
CA PRO A 189 -9.48 12.29 24.14
C PRO A 189 -9.71 13.80 24.27
N THR A 190 -10.88 14.28 23.87
CA THR A 190 -11.33 15.61 24.26
C THR A 190 -11.53 15.58 25.78
N ASP A 191 -10.73 16.37 26.50
CA ASP A 191 -10.94 16.69 27.92
C ASP A 191 -12.37 17.21 28.20
#